data_AF-A0A497II51-F1
#
_entry.id   AF-A0A497II51-F1
#
_cell.length_a   1.000
_cell.length_b   1.000
_cell.length_c   1.000
_cell.angle_alpha   90.00
_cell.angle_beta   90.00
_cell.angle_gamma   90.00
#
_symmetry.space_group_name_H-M   'P 1'
#
loop_
_entity.id
_entity.type
_entity.pdbx_description
1 polymer ?
#
loop_
_entity_poly.entity_id
_entity_poly.type
_entity_poly.pdbx_seq_one_letter_code
_entity_poly.pdbx_strand_id
1 'polypeptide(L)' 'MTFKAGDKVKIISSKVTKVLRIRGLIGTVKHVGDGQAIVNIPSKGDYPLLFSEIRKVRR' A
#
# COMPACT_ATOMS: atom_id res chain seq x y z
N MET A 1 -11.27 -8.47 4.37
CA MET A 1 -11.19 -7.61 3.16
C MET A 1 -10.00 -8.10 2.36
N THR A 2 -10.19 -8.57 1.12
CA THR A 2 -9.10 -9.19 0.33
C THR A 2 -8.56 -8.18 -0.69
N PHE A 3 -7.26 -7.92 -0.66
CA PHE A 3 -6.57 -7.08 -1.65
C PHE A 3 -6.25 -7.91 -2.90
N LYS A 4 -6.24 -7.26 -4.06
CA LYS A 4 -5.86 -7.86 -5.36
C LYS A 4 -4.97 -6.91 -6.14
N ALA A 5 -4.18 -7.46 -7.07
CA ALA A 5 -3.44 -6.66 -8.03
C ALA A 5 -4.40 -5.71 -8.80
N GLY A 6 -3.97 -4.47 -9.00
CA GLY A 6 -4.78 -3.39 -9.59
C GLY A 6 -5.60 -2.57 -8.58
N ASP A 7 -5.73 -3.02 -7.32
CA ASP A 7 -6.45 -2.25 -6.31
C ASP A 7 -5.74 -0.94 -5.97
N LYS A 8 -6.51 0.16 -5.93
CA LYS A 8 -6.03 1.43 -5.36
C LYS A 8 -6.17 1.41 -3.85
N VAL A 9 -5.08 1.70 -3.17
CA VAL A 9 -4.99 1.68 -1.70
C VAL A 9 -4.37 2.97 -1.18
N LYS A 10 -4.87 3.45 -0.06
CA LYS A 10 -4.31 4.57 0.70
C LYS A 10 -3.47 4.01 1.84
N ILE A 11 -2.25 4.53 2.01
CA ILE A 11 -1.40 4.15 3.14
C ILE A 11 -1.91 4.87 4.40
N ILE A 12 -2.32 4.13 5.43
CA ILE A 12 -2.96 4.68 6.64
C ILE A 12 -2.04 4.69 7.86
N SER A 13 -1.12 3.73 7.93
CA SER A 13 -0.13 3.54 8.97
C SER A 13 1.09 2.89 8.32
N SER A 14 2.30 3.13 8.81
CA SER A 14 3.36 2.15 8.59
C SER A 14 4.53 2.35 9.53
N LYS A 15 5.10 1.24 10.04
CA LYS A 15 6.35 1.32 10.81
C LYS A 15 7.52 1.74 9.92
N VAL A 16 7.48 1.36 8.64
CA VAL A 16 8.46 1.70 7.59
C VAL A 16 8.23 3.13 7.04
N THR A 17 7.02 3.70 7.17
CA THR A 17 6.68 5.05 6.66
C THR A 17 7.36 6.23 7.35
N LYS A 18 7.82 6.12 8.61
CA LYS A 18 8.40 7.30 9.30
C LYS A 18 9.62 7.84 8.55
N VAL A 19 10.37 6.99 7.85
CA VAL A 19 11.51 7.38 7.02
C VAL A 19 11.04 7.83 5.63
N LEU A 20 10.12 7.10 5.01
CA LEU A 20 9.75 7.29 3.59
C LEU A 20 8.72 8.40 3.34
N ARG A 21 8.03 8.88 4.40
CA ARG A 21 6.96 9.91 4.33
C ARG A 21 5.86 9.56 3.31
N ILE A 22 5.41 8.29 3.27
CA ILE A 22 4.38 7.81 2.32
C ILE A 22 2.97 7.69 2.91
N ARG A 23 2.78 8.04 4.19
CA ARG A 23 1.45 8.03 4.84
C ARG A 23 0.51 9.01 4.13
N GLY A 24 -0.72 8.59 3.86
CA GLY A 24 -1.74 9.38 3.19
C GLY A 24 -1.66 9.36 1.66
N LEU A 25 -0.55 8.90 1.08
CA LEU A 25 -0.43 8.71 -0.36
C LEU A 25 -1.33 7.57 -0.84
N ILE A 26 -1.65 7.60 -2.14
CA ILE A 26 -2.36 6.54 -2.84
C ILE A 26 -1.36 5.78 -3.69
N GLY A 27 -1.42 4.46 -3.60
CA GLY A 27 -0.67 3.57 -4.46
C GLY A 27 -1.58 2.51 -5.09
N THR A 28 -0.99 1.73 -6.00
CA THR A 28 -1.65 0.63 -6.69
C THR A 28 -0.99 -0.67 -6.29
N VAL A 29 -1.78 -1.66 -5.90
CA VAL A 29 -1.28 -3.00 -5.57
C VAL A 29 -0.78 -3.67 -6.85
N LYS A 30 0.49 -4.07 -6.89
CA LYS A 30 1.07 -4.87 -7.98
C LYS A 30 0.98 -6.37 -7.70
N HIS A 31 1.27 -6.75 -6.46
CA HIS A 31 1.31 -8.15 -6.05
C HIS A 31 0.80 -8.32 -4.62
N VAL A 32 0.23 -9.47 -4.31
CA VAL A 32 -0.31 -9.82 -3.00
C VAL A 32 0.26 -11.18 -2.61
N GLY A 33 0.89 -11.25 -1.44
CA GLY A 33 1.46 -12.46 -0.86
C GLY A 33 1.18 -12.55 0.64
N ASP A 34 1.78 -13.52 1.32
CA ASP A 34 1.52 -13.87 2.73
C ASP A 34 1.47 -12.67 3.68
N GLY A 35 0.27 -12.14 3.93
CA GLY A 35 0.01 -11.04 4.86
C GLY A 35 0.38 -9.62 4.37
N GLN A 36 0.90 -9.48 3.14
CA GLN A 36 1.37 -8.20 2.59
C GLN A 36 1.06 -7.98 1.11
N ALA A 37 1.10 -6.72 0.68
CA ALA A 37 0.97 -6.31 -0.71
C ALA A 37 2.19 -5.49 -1.14
N ILE A 38 2.67 -5.72 -2.36
CA ILE A 38 3.59 -4.79 -3.02
C ILE A 38 2.75 -3.67 -3.63
N VAL A 39 2.95 -2.45 -3.13
CA VAL A 39 2.21 -1.26 -3.56
C VAL A 39 3.16 -0.32 -4.29
N ASN A 40 2.83 -0.03 -5.55
CA ASN A 40 3.51 1.02 -6.30
C ASN A 40 2.93 2.38 -5.92
N ILE A 41 3.80 3.28 -5.50
CA ILE A 41 3.50 4.69 -5.26
C ILE A 41 4.17 5.46 -6.39
N PRO A 42 3.42 6.12 -7.29
CA PRO A 42 3.97 6.69 -8.53
C PRO A 42 5.18 7.62 -8.34
N SER A 43 5.24 8.36 -7.23
CA SER A 43 6.30 9.31 -6.93
C SER A 43 7.46 8.74 -6.09
N LYS A 44 7.43 7.45 -5.72
CA LYS A 44 8.36 6.87 -4.74
C LYS A 44 8.87 5.48 -5.11
N GLY A 45 8.09 4.68 -5.83
CA GLY A 45 8.45 3.32 -6.23
C GLY A 45 7.59 2.24 -5.57
N ASP A 46 8.10 1.01 -5.56
CA ASP A 46 7.40 -0.17 -5.05
C ASP A 46 7.76 -0.45 -3.59
N TYR A 47 6.75 -0.65 -2.73
CA TYR A 47 6.96 -0.94 -1.32
C TYR A 47 6.15 -2.14 -0.86
N PRO A 48 6.75 -3.08 -0.11
CA PRO A 48 6.00 -4.09 0.61
C PRO A 48 5.30 -3.43 1.80
N LEU A 49 3.97 -3.53 1.85
CA LEU A 49 3.13 -2.99 2.91
C LEU A 49 2.21 -4.06 3.47
N LEU A 50 2.09 -4.11 4.79
CA LEU A 50 1.16 -5.03 5.45
C LEU A 50 -0.29 -4.64 5.14
N PHE A 51 -1.20 -5.61 5.14
CA PHE A 51 -2.63 -5.33 4.95
C PHE A 51 -3.22 -4.40 6.02
N SER A 52 -2.61 -4.36 7.21
CA SER A 52 -2.97 -3.44 8.30
C SER A 52 -2.46 -2.00 8.08
N GLU A 53 -1.51 -1.80 7.17
CA GLU A 53 -0.89 -0.52 6.86
C GLU A 53 -1.59 0.22 5.70
N ILE A 54 -2.44 -0.49 4.95
CA ILE A 54 -3.13 0.02 3.77
C ILE A 54 -4.64 -0.11 3.88
N ARG A 55 -5.37 0.78 3.23
CA ARG A 55 -6.83 0.75 3.15
C ARG A 55 -7.29 0.93 1.72
N LYS A 56 -8.18 0.04 1.26
CA LYS A 56 -8.72 0.11 -0.10
C LYS A 56 -9.49 1.41 -0.30
N VAL A 57 -9.20 2.12 -1.39
CA VAL A 57 -9.94 3.32 -1.79
C VAL A 57 -11.19 2.83 -2.54
N ARG A 58 -12.35 2.89 -1.89
CA ARG A 58 -13.64 2.67 -2.57
C ARG A 58 -14.01 3.93 -3.35
N ARG A 59 -14.45 3.72 -4.58
CA ARG A 59 -15.12 4.74 -5.40
C ARG A 59 -16.55 4.91 -4.92
#